data_AF-A0A9D4TSA6-F1
#
_entry.id   AF-A0A9D4TSA6-F1
#
_cell.length_a   1.000
_cell.length_b   1.000
_cell.length_c   1.000
_cell.angle_alpha   90.00
_cell.angle_beta   90.00
_cell.angle_gamma   90.00
#
_symmetry.space_group_name_H-M   'P 1'
#
loop_
_entity.id
_entity.type
_entity.pdbx_description
1 polymer ?
#
loop_
_entity_poly.entity_id
_entity_poly.type
_entity_poly.pdbx_seq_one_letter_code
_entity_poly.pdbx_strand_id
1 'polypeptide(L)'
;MEATSAATGLNVMVFNLQQGHQFDASNDDIQYFDSITCDGITFGVWAFCSGTFTNEGDGGYINWAFRGSFTRDPPDSSTVVFDNVC
;
A
#
# COMPACT_ATOMS: atom_id res chain seq x y z
N MET A 1 -11.78 21.09 16.40
CA MET A 1 -10.50 21.61 15.90
C MET A 1 -9.81 20.42 15.29
N GLU A 2 -9.96 20.23 13.99
CA GLU A 2 -9.33 19.10 13.28
C GLU A 2 -7.87 19.49 13.04
N ALA A 3 -6.95 18.74 13.65
CA ALA A 3 -5.55 18.87 13.36
C ALA A 3 -5.25 18.07 12.09
N THR A 4 -5.31 18.72 10.93
CA THR A 4 -4.71 18.16 9.71
C THR A 4 -3.21 18.34 9.84
N SER A 5 -2.52 17.38 10.46
CA SER A 5 -1.09 17.26 10.25
C SER A 5 -0.88 16.82 8.80
N ALA A 6 -0.30 17.67 7.96
CA ALA A 6 0.32 17.18 6.73
C ALA A 6 1.38 16.16 7.16
N ALA A 7 1.11 14.87 6.95
CA ALA A 7 2.09 13.84 7.22
C ALA A 7 3.27 14.10 6.27
N THR A 8 4.43 14.47 6.80
CA THR A 8 5.61 14.87 6.02
C THR A 8 6.35 13.66 5.41
N GLY A 9 5.65 12.77 4.71
CA GLY A 9 6.24 11.56 4.11
C GLY A 9 5.29 10.84 3.17
N LEU A 10 5.81 9.88 2.40
CA LEU A 10 5.04 9.05 1.46
C LEU A 10 4.38 7.86 2.17
N ASN A 11 3.27 7.39 1.61
CA ASN A 11 2.76 6.06 1.88
C ASN A 11 3.66 5.03 1.19
N VAL A 12 3.83 3.87 1.81
CA VAL A 12 4.63 2.76 1.26
C VAL A 12 3.81 1.48 1.31
N MET A 13 3.82 0.75 0.20
CA MET A 13 3.20 -0.56 0.06
C MET A 13 4.22 -1.55 -0.46
N VAL A 14 4.25 -2.74 0.14
CA VAL A 14 5.04 -3.89 -0.27
C VAL A 14 4.09 -5.06 -0.44
N PHE A 15 4.06 -5.67 -1.63
CA PHE A 15 3.12 -6.75 -1.94
C PHE A 15 3.76 -7.87 -2.75
N ASN A 16 3.43 -9.12 -2.43
CA ASN A 16 3.83 -10.30 -3.19
C ASN A 16 3.17 -10.31 -4.58
N LEU A 17 3.93 -10.05 -5.64
CA LEU A 17 3.43 -9.96 -7.02
C LEU A 17 3.00 -11.31 -7.61
N GLN A 18 3.22 -12.43 -6.91
CA GLN A 18 2.73 -13.74 -7.32
C GLN A 18 1.25 -13.93 -6.94
N GLN A 19 0.65 -12.99 -6.22
CA GLN A 19 -0.77 -12.98 -5.85
C GLN A 19 -1.54 -11.90 -6.60
N GLY A 20 -2.85 -12.11 -6.72
CA GLY A 20 -3.75 -11.10 -7.26
C GLY A 20 -3.80 -9.88 -6.35
N HIS A 21 -3.77 -8.69 -6.95
CA HIS A 21 -3.98 -7.43 -6.25
C HIS A 21 -4.58 -6.39 -7.19
N GLN A 22 -5.24 -5.42 -6.58
CA GLN A 22 -5.61 -4.18 -7.23
C GLN A 22 -4.97 -3.02 -6.48
N PHE A 23 -4.41 -2.07 -7.23
CA PHE A 23 -3.95 -0.81 -6.68
C PHE A 23 -4.57 0.33 -7.46
N ASP A 24 -5.56 0.97 -6.87
CA ASP A 24 -6.23 2.16 -7.41
C ASP A 24 -5.53 3.41 -6.87
N ALA A 25 -4.57 3.91 -7.64
CA ALA A 25 -3.86 5.15 -7.39
C ALA A 25 -3.64 5.88 -8.72
N SER A 26 -3.65 7.21 -8.67
CA SER A 26 -3.23 8.01 -9.82
C SER A 26 -1.75 7.76 -10.11
N ASN A 27 -1.36 7.65 -11.38
CA ASN A 27 0.05 7.57 -11.74
C ASN A 27 0.85 8.78 -11.26
N ASP A 28 0.21 9.96 -11.19
CA ASP A 28 0.83 11.18 -10.69
C ASP A 28 1.10 11.13 -9.17
N ASP A 29 0.39 10.25 -8.44
CA ASP A 29 0.56 10.06 -7.00
C ASP A 29 1.67 9.05 -6.69
N ILE A 30 2.07 8.20 -7.66
CA ILE A 30 3.15 7.21 -7.48
C ILE A 30 4.50 7.89 -7.70
N GLN A 31 5.26 8.08 -6.62
CA GLN A 31 6.58 8.71 -6.65
C GLN A 31 7.71 7.70 -6.93
N TYR A 32 7.48 6.43 -6.62
CA TYR A 32 8.44 5.36 -6.83
C TYR A 32 7.74 4.02 -7.01
N PHE A 33 8.28 3.20 -7.90
CA PHE A 33 7.99 1.78 -7.99
C PHE A 33 9.25 1.00 -8.34
N ASP A 34 9.47 -0.11 -7.64
CA ASP A 34 10.48 -1.11 -7.97
C ASP A 34 10.03 -2.49 -7.48
N SER A 35 10.79 -3.53 -7.81
CA SER A 35 10.55 -4.88 -7.34
C SER A 35 11.82 -5.52 -6.76
N ILE A 36 11.65 -6.32 -5.71
CA ILE A 36 12.73 -7.08 -5.08
C ILE A 36 12.33 -8.55 -4.96
N THR A 37 13.26 -9.46 -5.24
CA THR A 37 13.06 -10.90 -5.03
C THR A 37 13.75 -11.36 -3.75
N CYS A 38 12.98 -11.94 -2.84
CA CYS A 38 13.44 -12.53 -1.58
C CYS A 38 12.94 -13.98 -1.51
N ASP A 39 13.84 -14.94 -1.31
CA ASP A 39 13.52 -16.37 -1.20
C ASP A 39 12.60 -16.90 -2.33
N GLY A 40 12.80 -16.41 -3.55
CA GLY A 40 12.04 -16.83 -4.74
C GLY A 40 10.67 -16.16 -4.89
N ILE A 41 10.31 -15.24 -4.01
CA ILE A 41 9.09 -14.44 -4.07
C ILE A 41 9.45 -13.02 -4.52
N THR A 42 8.81 -12.52 -5.57
CA THR A 42 8.99 -11.15 -6.04
C THR A 42 7.95 -10.23 -5.39
N PHE A 43 8.43 -9.22 -4.69
CA PHE A 43 7.63 -8.18 -4.06
C PHE A 43 7.71 -6.88 -4.86
N GLY A 44 6.57 -6.25 -5.11
CA GLY A 44 6.49 -4.87 -5.58
C GLY A 44 6.62 -3.93 -4.40
N VAL A 45 7.31 -2.82 -4.59
CA VAL A 45 7.50 -1.75 -3.60
C VAL A 45 7.06 -0.44 -4.23
N TRP A 46 5.99 0.14 -3.71
CA TRP A 46 5.46 1.44 -4.14
C TRP A 46 5.69 2.47 -3.05
N ALA A 47 6.09 3.68 -3.44
CA ALA A 47 5.98 4.88 -2.61
C ALA A 47 5.08 5.90 -3.31
N PHE A 48 4.04 6.38 -2.61
CA PHE A 48 2.94 7.11 -3.24
C PHE A 48 2.25 8.08 -2.28
N CYS A 49 1.45 9.00 -2.82
CA CYS A 49 0.76 10.02 -2.04
C CYS A 49 -0.61 9.58 -1.55
N SER A 50 -1.41 8.92 -2.38
CA SER A 50 -2.72 8.39 -1.98
C SER A 50 -3.10 7.16 -2.82
N GLY A 51 -4.07 6.37 -2.35
CA GLY A 51 -4.60 5.26 -3.14
C GLY A 51 -5.32 4.21 -2.31
N THR A 52 -5.98 3.27 -2.99
CA THR A 52 -6.62 2.10 -2.37
C THR A 52 -5.96 0.84 -2.86
N PHE A 53 -5.49 0.01 -1.93
CA PHE A 53 -4.88 -1.28 -2.25
C PHE A 53 -5.77 -2.43 -1.77
N THR A 54 -6.05 -3.37 -2.67
CA THR A 54 -6.84 -4.58 -2.39
C THR A 54 -5.98 -5.82 -2.62
N ASN A 55 -5.81 -6.62 -1.57
CA ASN A 55 -5.22 -7.96 -1.64
C ASN A 55 -6.28 -8.96 -2.12
N GLU A 56 -6.15 -9.46 -3.35
CA GLU A 56 -7.06 -10.48 -3.92
C GLU A 56 -6.52 -11.92 -3.73
N GLY A 57 -5.45 -12.07 -2.96
CA GLY A 57 -4.88 -13.35 -2.57
C GLY A 57 -5.65 -14.02 -1.41
N ASP A 58 -4.91 -14.66 -0.50
CA ASP A 58 -5.46 -15.37 0.66
C ASP A 58 -5.96 -14.45 1.79
N GLY A 59 -5.79 -13.13 1.65
CA GLY A 59 -6.16 -12.13 2.66
C GLY A 59 -5.30 -12.17 3.93
N GLY A 60 -4.28 -13.03 3.99
CA GLY A 60 -3.41 -13.20 5.16
C GLY A 60 -2.37 -12.07 5.30
N TYR A 61 -1.76 -11.96 6.48
CA TYR A 61 -0.77 -10.92 6.81
C TYR A 61 0.65 -11.20 6.28
N ILE A 62 0.91 -12.40 5.76
CA ILE A 62 2.29 -12.83 5.43
C ILE A 62 2.78 -12.22 4.11
N ASN A 63 1.87 -11.86 3.20
CA ASN A 63 2.22 -11.56 1.80
C ASN A 63 2.29 -10.06 1.47
N TRP A 64 2.21 -9.19 2.47
CA TRP A 64 2.19 -7.75 2.28
C TRP A 64 2.55 -6.97 3.55
N ALA A 65 3.08 -5.77 3.36
CA ALA A 65 3.38 -4.82 4.43
C ALA A 65 3.17 -3.40 3.92
N PHE A 66 2.72 -2.50 4.78
CA PHE A 66 2.51 -1.11 4.42
C PHE A 66 2.76 -0.17 5.59
N ARG A 67 3.04 1.10 5.27
CA ARG A 67 3.27 2.17 6.24
C ARG A 67 2.77 3.49 5.65
N GLY A 68 2.25 4.38 6.49
CA GLY A 68 1.77 5.69 6.07
C GLY A 68 0.58 6.15 6.89
N SER A 69 -0.23 7.04 6.31
CA SER A 69 -1.55 7.40 6.83
C SER A 69 -2.59 6.56 6.10
N PHE A 70 -3.29 5.68 6.83
CA PHE A 70 -4.24 4.75 6.22
C PHE A 70 -5.36 4.36 7.16
N THR A 71 -6.47 3.91 6.57
CA THR A 71 -7.56 3.22 7.25
C THR A 71 -7.68 1.80 6.72
N ARG A 72 -7.83 0.85 7.64
CA ARG A 72 -8.09 -0.58 7.34
C ARG A 72 -9.12 -1.09 8.35
N ASP A 73 -10.35 -1.30 7.89
CA ASP A 73 -11.48 -1.75 8.72
C ASP A 73 -12.27 -2.86 8.01
N PRO A 74 -12.50 -4.03 8.64
CA PRO A 74 -11.93 -4.50 9.92
C PRO A 74 -10.42 -4.75 9.84
N PRO A 75 -9.73 -5.03 10.97
CA PRO A 75 -8.29 -5.30 11.00
C PRO A 75 -7.83 -6.37 9.98
N ASP A 76 -8.70 -7.33 9.67
CA ASP A 76 -8.47 -8.41 8.71
C ASP A 76 -8.96 -8.08 7.28
N SER A 77 -9.32 -6.83 6.99
CA SER A 77 -9.74 -6.41 5.65
C SER A 77 -8.62 -6.64 4.64
N SER A 78 -8.97 -7.17 3.47
CA SER A 78 -8.07 -7.25 2.33
C SER A 78 -7.82 -5.89 1.68
N THR A 79 -8.55 -4.85 2.09
CA THR A 79 -8.49 -3.51 1.49
C THR A 79 -7.90 -2.50 2.46
N VAL A 80 -6.98 -1.65 1.99
CA VAL A 80 -6.39 -0.54 2.72
C VAL A 80 -6.56 0.73 1.91
N VAL A 81 -7.11 1.76 2.54
CA VAL A 81 -7.28 3.09 1.95
C VAL A 81 -6.22 4.00 2.56
N PHE A 82 -5.37 4.59 1.72
CA PHE A 82 -4.31 5.50 2.12
C PHE A 82 -4.76 6.95 1.93
N ASP A 83 -4.62 7.75 2.99
CA ASP A 83 -4.92 9.18 2.93
C ASP A 83 -3.90 9.89 2.07
N ASN A 84 -4.29 11.05 1.52
CA ASN A 84 -3.38 11.86 0.76
C ASN A 84 -2.35 12.58 1.66
N VAL A 85 -1.06 12.33 1.40
CA VAL A 85 0.07 12.85 2.18
C VAL A 85 1.05 13.71 1.35
N CYS A 86 0.76 13.93 0.07
CA CYS A 86 1.37 14.97 -0.76
C CYS A 86 0.27 15.73 -1.53
#